data_AF-A0A9E2XBB4-F1
#
_entry.id   AF-A0A9E2XBB4-F1
#
_cell.length_a   1.000
_cell.length_b   1.000
_cell.length_c   1.000
_cell.angle_alpha   90.00
_cell.angle_beta   90.00
_cell.angle_gamma   90.00
#
_symmetry.space_group_name_H-M   'P 1'
#
loop_
_entity.id
_entity.type
_entity.pdbx_description
1 polymer ?
#
loop_
_entity_poly.entity_id
_entity_poly.type
_entity_poly.pdbx_seq_one_letter_code
_entity_poly.pdbx_strand_id
1 'polypeptide(L)' 'MDELEKLDPDDRLRLAYDLLESVAQAETAVPVTEAQRAELRRRLADYRENPDEPVVTLADIRREFSRG' A
#
# COMPACT_ATOMS: atom_id res chain seq x y z
N MET A 1 6.45 -16.46 11.44
CA MET A 1 5.58 -15.39 12.00
C MET A 1 5.91 -15.13 13.45
N ASP A 2 6.21 -16.19 14.21
CA ASP A 2 6.54 -16.18 15.64
C ASP A 2 7.68 -15.24 16.07
N GLU A 3 8.61 -14.87 15.18
CA GLU A 3 9.68 -13.92 15.50
C GLU A 3 9.27 -12.46 15.35
N LEU A 4 8.41 -12.14 14.36
CA LEU A 4 7.84 -10.80 14.21
C LEU A 4 6.93 -10.47 15.40
N GLU A 5 6.25 -11.47 15.94
CA GLU A 5 5.37 -11.34 17.10
C GLU A 5 6.12 -11.06 18.42
N LYS A 6 7.46 -11.19 18.44
CA LYS A 6 8.29 -10.85 19.61
C LYS A 6 8.72 -9.39 19.64
N LEU A 7 8.69 -8.70 18.50
CA LEU A 7 8.99 -7.27 18.41
C LEU A 7 7.82 -6.47 19.01
N ASP A 8 8.09 -5.29 19.56
CA ASP A 8 7.00 -4.36 19.88
C ASP A 8 6.39 -3.76 18.59
N PRO A 9 5.22 -3.10 18.66
CA PRO A 9 4.56 -2.56 17.48
C PRO A 9 5.40 -1.56 16.68
N ASP A 10 6.22 -0.75 17.34
CA ASP A 10 7.03 0.29 16.69
C ASP A 10 8.20 -0.35 15.93
N ASP A 11 8.85 -1.35 16.53
CA ASP A 11 9.89 -2.13 15.88
C ASP A 11 9.37 -2.95 14.71
N ARG A 12 8.15 -3.50 14.80
CA ARG A 12 7.50 -4.16 13.65
C ARG A 12 7.23 -3.18 12.52
N LEU A 13 6.73 -1.99 12.85
CA LEU A 13 6.44 -0.96 11.86
C LEU A 13 7.72 -0.49 11.17
N ARG A 14 8.78 -0.23 11.95
CA ARG A 14 10.09 0.14 11.42
C ARG A 14 10.66 -0.95 10.51
N LEU A 15 10.63 -2.21 10.94
CA LEU A 15 11.06 -3.34 10.11
C LEU A 15 10.24 -3.46 8.83
N ALA A 16 8.93 -3.21 8.88
CA ALA A 16 8.09 -3.20 7.68
C ALA A 16 8.50 -2.10 6.69
N TYR A 17 8.84 -0.90 7.17
CA TYR A 17 9.37 0.17 6.34
C TYR A 17 10.76 -0.18 5.76
N ASP A 18 11.66 -0.73 6.57
CA ASP A 18 13.01 -1.12 6.14
C ASP A 18 12.93 -2.20 5.04
N LEU A 19 12.04 -3.19 5.20
CA LEU A 19 11.79 -4.21 4.19
C LEU A 19 11.17 -3.61 2.92
N LEU A 20 10.21 -2.70 3.06
CA LEU A 20 9.59 -2.02 1.92
C LEU A 20 10.61 -1.21 1.11
N GLU A 21 11.51 -0.49 1.79
CA GLU A 21 12.59 0.25 1.14
C GLU A 21 13.54 -0.71 0.42
N SER A 22 13.89 -1.84 1.05
CA SER A 22 14.80 -2.82 0.45
C SER A 22 14.29 -3.39 -0.87
N VAL A 23 12.97 -3.58 -1.02
CA VAL A 23 12.36 -4.07 -2.25
C VAL A 23 12.12 -2.96 -3.26
N ALA A 24 11.91 -1.72 -2.82
CA ALA A 24 11.78 -0.57 -3.71
C ALA A 24 13.10 -0.28 -4.46
N GLN A 25 14.23 -0.58 -3.83
CA GLN A 25 15.57 -0.47 -4.42
C GLN A 25 16.01 -1.70 -5.21
N ALA A 26 15.21 -2.78 -5.20
CA ALA A 26 15.54 -3.99 -5.96
C ALA A 26 15.31 -3.77 -7.47
N GLU A 27 16.25 -4.24 -8.29
CA GLU A 27 16.23 -4.10 -9.76
C GLU A 27 14.99 -4.73 -10.44
N THR A 28 14.22 -5.54 -9.72
CA THR A 28 12.99 -6.20 -10.19
C THR A 28 11.72 -5.38 -10.02
N ALA A 29 11.80 -4.19 -9.41
CA ALA A 29 10.64 -3.32 -9.25
C ALA A 29 10.13 -2.84 -10.62
N VAL A 30 8.92 -3.26 -11.00
CA VAL A 30 8.29 -2.78 -12.24
C VAL A 30 7.88 -1.32 -12.01
N PRO A 31 8.45 -0.36 -12.76
CA PRO A 31 8.10 1.04 -12.59
C PRO A 31 6.63 1.27 -12.96
N VAL A 32 5.94 2.07 -12.14
CA VAL A 32 4.60 2.57 -12.49
C VAL A 32 4.68 3.36 -13.79
N THR A 33 3.84 2.99 -14.76
CA THR A 33 3.75 3.70 -16.04
C THR A 33 3.23 5.12 -15.84
N GLU A 34 3.51 6.02 -16.79
CA GLU A 34 3.00 7.40 -16.70
C GLU A 34 1.47 7.46 -16.70
N ALA A 35 0.79 6.55 -17.39
CA ALA A 35 -0.67 6.45 -17.33
C ALA A 35 -1.16 6.08 -15.92
N GLN A 36 -0.52 5.10 -15.28
CA GLN A 36 -0.85 4.73 -13.88
C GLN A 36 -0.54 5.88 -12.92
N ARG A 37 0.58 6.58 -13.12
CA ARG A 37 0.97 7.73 -12.30
C ARG A 37 -0.03 8.89 -12.45
N ALA A 38 -0.49 9.17 -13.66
CA ALA A 38 -1.52 10.18 -13.93
C ALA A 38 -2.84 9.83 -13.23
N GLU A 39 -3.27 8.56 -13.31
CA GLU A 39 -4.48 8.09 -12.64
C GLU A 39 -4.39 8.20 -11.11
N LEU A 40 -3.23 7.85 -10.52
CA LEU A 40 -3.01 8.03 -9.08
C LEU A 40 -3.10 9.50 -8.66
N ARG A 41 -2.52 10.42 -9.44
CA ARG A 41 -2.62 11.86 -9.17
C ARG A 41 -4.06 12.35 -9.24
N ARG A 42 -4.82 11.90 -10.26
CA ARG A 42 -6.25 12.25 -10.41
C ARG A 42 -7.05 11.80 -9.20
N ARG A 43 -6.98 10.50 -8.83
CA ARG A 43 -7.70 9.96 -7.66
C ARG A 43 -7.33 10.66 -6.35
N LEU A 44 -6.07 11.05 -6.20
CA LEU A 44 -5.62 11.76 -5.01
C LEU A 44 -6.17 13.19 -4.93
N ALA A 45 -6.32 13.87 -6.08
CA ALA A 45 -6.99 15.17 -6.13
C ALA A 45 -8.48 15.02 -5.81
N ASP A 46 -9.15 14.06 -6.44
CA ASP A 46 -10.58 13.78 -6.22
C ASP A 46 -10.87 13.48 -4.73
N TYR A 47 -10.05 12.66 -4.08
CA TYR A 47 -10.18 12.35 -2.65
C TYR A 47 -9.95 13.57 -1.74
N ARG A 48 -9.04 14.47 -2.10
CA ARG A 48 -8.79 15.70 -1.32
C ARG A 48 -9.96 16.68 -1.41
N GLU A 49 -10.63 16.71 -2.56
CA GLU A 49 -11.81 17.54 -2.78
C GLU A 49 -13.06 16.93 -2.15
N ASN A 50 -13.12 15.60 -2.05
CA ASN A 50 -14.27 14.85 -1.55
C ASN A 50 -13.85 13.80 -0.49
N PRO A 51 -13.36 14.23 0.69
CA PRO A 51 -12.80 13.30 1.69
C PRO A 51 -13.82 12.32 2.28
N ASP A 52 -15.11 12.65 2.22
CA ASP A 52 -16.20 11.83 2.75
C ASP A 52 -16.84 10.91 1.69
N GLU A 53 -16.34 10.95 0.44
CA GLU A 53 -16.85 10.05 -0.60
C GLU A 53 -16.55 8.58 -0.22
N PRO A 54 -17.50 7.65 -0.40
CA PRO A 54 -17.27 6.24 -0.09
C PRO A 54 -16.08 5.68 -0.88
N VAL A 55 -15.01 5.32 -0.16
CA VAL A 55 -13.81 4.72 -0.75
C VAL A 55 -13.84 3.21 -0.63
N VAL A 56 -13.22 2.52 -1.60
CA VAL A 56 -12.91 1.09 -1.48
C VAL A 56 -11.69 0.94 -0.58
N THR A 57 -11.85 0.30 0.57
CA THR A 57 -10.75 0.05 1.50
C THR A 57 -9.91 -1.14 1.06
N LEU A 58 -8.67 -1.25 1.58
CA LEU A 58 -7.86 -2.47 1.37
C LEU A 58 -8.57 -3.72 1.90
N ALA A 59 -9.39 -3.59 2.95
CA ALA A 59 -10.21 -4.69 3.46
C ALA A 59 -11.28 -5.12 2.45
N ASP A 60 -11.91 -4.18 1.75
CA ASP A 60 -12.87 -4.47 0.67
C ASP A 60 -12.19 -5.21 -0.48
N ILE A 61 -11.02 -4.73 -0.91
CA ILE A 61 -10.23 -5.39 -1.96
C ILE A 61 -9.89 -6.83 -1.55
N ARG A 62 -9.34 -7.03 -0.35
CA ARG A 62 -9.01 -8.38 0.15
C ARG A 62 -10.23 -9.30 0.19
N ARG A 63 -11.39 -8.77 0.61
CA ARG A 63 -12.66 -9.50 0.66
C ARG A 63 -13.11 -9.95 -0.73
N GLU A 64 -12.94 -9.10 -1.75
CA GLU A 64 -13.24 -9.42 -3.15
C GLU A 64 -12.37 -10.59 -3.64
N PHE A 65 -11.05 -10.48 -3.44
CA PHE A 65 -10.08 -11.46 -3.94
C PHE A 65 -10.05 -12.78 -3.14
N SER A 66 -10.55 -12.80 -1.90
CA SER A 66 -10.67 -14.05 -1.11
C SER A 66 -11.89 -14.90 -1.47
N ARG A 67 -12.78 -14.37 -2.32
CA ARG A 67 -13.98 -15.07 -2.80
C ARG A 67 -13.76 -15.78 -4.15
N GLY A 68 -12.59 -15.59 -4.76
CA GLY A 68 -12.19 -16.19 -6.04
C GLY A 68 -11.28 -17.40 -5.87
#